data_AF-A0A7U9N5Y5-F1
#
_entry.id   AF-A0A7U9N5Y5-F1
#
_cell.length_a   1.000
_cell.length_b   1.000
_cell.length_c   1.000
_cell.angle_alpha   90.00
_cell.angle_beta   90.00
_cell.angle_gamma   90.00
#
_symmetry.space_group_name_H-M   'P 1'
#
loop_
_entity.id
_entity.type
_entity.pdbx_description
1 polymer ?
#
loop_
_entity_poly.entity_id
_entity_poly.type
_entity_poly.pdbx_seq_one_letter_code
_entity_poly.pdbx_strand_id
1 'polypeptide(L)'
;MSGLFRRDKYIHVKGASEEEKTSDKLKIISRLTEKKAGKREEKTEDKQVFVCPDCGRELSKADVVVNHYICTVCGSYFRIRTKNRIRMICDKGTFLPWFEEVESANPLNFPGYEEKLSDVKEKTGLHEGVSVGVGEICGEKVCIGVCDSRFLMGSMGHVVGEKIALAVERATKERLPVILFCCSGGARMQEGIISLMQMAKTSAALKRHSDAGLLYVTVLTDPTTGGVTASFAMLGDIILAEPGALIGFAGPRVIEQTIGQKLPKGFQRAEFQVEHGFADRVVERDELKNVLYQILKSHRISAENENFSQFTEEIKKFDPSELDKERQAKTALKSAWEKVKEARSINRPSALTYIDFIFDEFIEFHGDRGSGDDKAVVGGIAWLYGQPVTVIGIQKGNDADECAMRNYGMASPEGYRKALRLMKQAEKFHRPVICFINTSGAYPGMEAEEKGQGEAIARNLFEMSALTVPVLSIVIGEGGSGGALGLAVSNEVWMLENSTYSILSPEGFASILWKDGKRAQEAAEVMGITAEDLKRLSVIETIVPEYGSADASTVEDIAGFMKEHMVAFLRKFDGMDGAAIAQDRYERFRKY
;
A
#
# COMPACT_ATOMS: atom_id res chain seq x y z
N MET A 1 11.24 25.78 -63.87
CA MET A 1 12.52 26.53 -63.85
C MET A 1 12.73 26.93 -62.39
N SER A 2 13.49 26.11 -61.67
CA SER A 2 14.95 26.23 -61.49
C SER A 2 15.22 27.15 -60.30
N GLY A 3 15.97 26.75 -59.28
CA GLY A 3 16.77 25.56 -59.08
C GLY A 3 17.28 25.65 -57.65
N LEU A 4 17.24 24.53 -56.93
CA LEU A 4 18.44 23.70 -56.77
C LEU A 4 19.53 24.43 -55.99
N PHE A 5 19.60 24.19 -54.69
CA PHE A 5 20.21 23.00 -54.06
C PHE A 5 21.73 22.97 -54.23
N ARG A 6 22.35 22.47 -53.15
CA ARG A 6 23.53 21.59 -53.07
C ARG A 6 24.64 22.24 -52.24
N ARG A 7 25.30 21.58 -51.28
CA ARG A 7 25.47 20.15 -50.90
C ARG A 7 26.47 20.19 -49.70
N ASP A 8 26.66 19.23 -48.81
CA ASP A 8 26.47 17.78 -48.80
C ASP A 8 26.91 17.20 -47.42
N LYS A 9 26.37 16.03 -47.03
CA LYS A 9 27.04 14.87 -46.36
C LYS A 9 27.34 14.93 -44.82
N TYR A 10 27.05 13.96 -43.92
CA TYR A 10 26.59 12.54 -43.93
C TYR A 10 26.01 12.06 -42.54
N ILE A 11 24.93 11.23 -42.55
CA ILE A 11 24.59 9.91 -41.86
C ILE A 11 24.45 9.82 -40.30
N HIS A 12 23.23 9.68 -39.70
CA HIS A 12 22.39 8.51 -39.21
C HIS A 12 22.89 7.75 -37.92
N VAL A 13 22.07 7.42 -36.89
CA VAL A 13 21.04 6.34 -36.80
C VAL A 13 19.91 6.57 -35.74
N LYS A 14 18.66 6.52 -36.22
CA LYS A 14 17.34 6.01 -35.73
C LYS A 14 17.04 5.63 -34.25
N GLY A 15 15.91 6.14 -33.74
CA GLY A 15 15.06 5.54 -32.69
C GLY A 15 13.57 5.58 -33.09
N ALA A 16 12.83 4.49 -32.89
CA ALA A 16 11.44 4.29 -33.34
C ALA A 16 10.40 4.97 -32.41
N SER A 17 9.32 5.48 -33.00
CA SER A 17 8.23 6.21 -32.33
C SER A 17 7.15 5.28 -31.74
N GLU A 18 6.45 5.78 -30.72
CA GLU A 18 5.45 5.08 -29.87
C GLU A 18 4.24 4.48 -30.62
N GLU A 19 4.01 4.88 -31.87
CA GLU A 19 2.96 4.30 -32.73
C GLU A 19 3.24 2.84 -33.11
N GLU A 20 4.52 2.43 -33.22
CA GLU A 20 4.87 1.03 -33.52
C GLU A 20 4.62 0.09 -32.33
N LYS A 21 4.83 0.55 -31.08
CA LYS A 21 4.59 -0.25 -29.87
C LYS A 21 3.10 -0.55 -29.63
N THR A 22 2.22 0.35 -30.08
CA THR A 22 0.76 0.19 -29.94
C THR A 22 0.20 -0.76 -31.01
N SER A 23 0.76 -0.71 -32.22
CA SER A 23 0.46 -1.61 -33.34
C SER A 23 0.85 -3.07 -33.03
N ASP A 24 2.00 -3.29 -32.39
CA ASP A 24 2.46 -4.64 -32.05
C ASP A 24 1.71 -5.26 -30.87
N LYS A 25 1.28 -4.46 -29.86
CA LYS A 25 0.36 -4.93 -28.80
C LYS A 25 -1.01 -5.34 -29.36
N LEU A 26 -1.55 -4.58 -30.31
CA LEU A 26 -2.83 -4.91 -30.97
C LEU A 26 -2.73 -6.19 -31.82
N LYS A 27 -1.60 -6.42 -32.50
CA LYS A 27 -1.35 -7.66 -33.27
C LYS A 27 -1.10 -8.89 -32.39
N ILE A 28 -0.55 -8.70 -31.18
CA ILE A 28 -0.38 -9.79 -30.20
C ILE A 28 -1.75 -10.16 -29.60
N ILE A 29 -2.60 -9.18 -29.29
CA ILE A 29 -3.96 -9.41 -28.80
C ILE A 29 -4.81 -10.09 -29.90
N SER A 30 -4.68 -9.69 -31.16
CA SER A 30 -5.39 -10.33 -32.29
C SER A 30 -4.93 -11.78 -32.52
N ARG A 31 -3.63 -12.06 -32.41
CA ARG A 31 -3.10 -13.44 -32.53
C ARG A 31 -3.45 -14.34 -31.35
N LEU A 32 -3.60 -13.79 -30.13
CA LEU A 32 -4.06 -14.52 -28.95
C LEU A 32 -5.57 -14.79 -28.97
N THR A 33 -6.36 -13.91 -29.58
CA THR A 33 -7.80 -14.11 -29.79
C THR A 33 -8.06 -15.13 -30.91
N GLU A 34 -7.28 -15.12 -32.00
CA GLU A 34 -7.41 -16.11 -33.08
C GLU A 34 -6.95 -17.53 -32.67
N LYS A 35 -5.91 -17.67 -31.82
CA LYS A 35 -5.48 -18.98 -31.31
C LYS A 35 -6.45 -19.64 -30.32
N LYS A 36 -7.36 -18.88 -29.69
CA LYS A 36 -8.44 -19.41 -28.83
C LYS A 36 -9.72 -19.79 -29.59
N ALA A 37 -9.80 -19.50 -30.89
CA ALA A 37 -10.98 -19.79 -31.73
C ALA A 37 -10.94 -21.16 -32.44
N GLY A 38 -10.03 -22.06 -32.06
CA GLY A 38 -9.94 -23.41 -32.63
C GLY A 38 -10.89 -24.41 -31.96
N LYS A 39 -12.02 -24.70 -32.63
CA LYS A 39 -12.97 -25.82 -32.45
C LYS A 39 -13.24 -26.27 -31.00
N ARG A 40 -14.26 -25.67 -30.38
CA ARG A 40 -15.04 -26.34 -29.31
C ARG A 40 -16.29 -26.95 -29.94
N GLU A 41 -16.38 -28.27 -29.86
CA GLU A 41 -17.59 -29.02 -30.20
C GLU A 41 -18.78 -28.51 -29.37
N GLU A 42 -19.87 -28.20 -30.07
CA GLU A 42 -21.14 -27.75 -29.48
C GLU A 42 -21.73 -28.86 -28.61
N LYS A 43 -21.47 -28.79 -27.30
CA LYS A 43 -22.38 -29.33 -26.31
C LYS A 43 -23.42 -28.26 -26.01
N THR A 44 -24.66 -28.57 -26.36
CA THR A 44 -25.87 -27.84 -25.98
C THR A 44 -25.97 -27.76 -24.46
N GLU A 45 -25.42 -26.71 -23.87
CA GLU A 45 -25.66 -26.34 -22.47
C GLU A 45 -26.57 -25.12 -22.42
N ASP A 46 -27.65 -25.30 -21.67
CA ASP A 46 -28.73 -24.38 -21.34
C ASP A 46 -28.22 -22.93 -21.17
N LYS A 47 -28.53 -22.04 -22.14
CA LYS A 47 -28.08 -20.63 -22.13
C LYS A 47 -28.83 -19.85 -21.06
N GLN A 48 -28.44 -20.02 -19.79
CA GLN A 48 -28.93 -19.20 -18.70
C GLN A 48 -28.45 -17.76 -18.88
N VAL A 49 -29.41 -16.85 -19.06
CA VAL A 49 -29.18 -15.41 -19.26
C VAL A 49 -29.16 -14.70 -17.90
N PHE A 50 -28.23 -13.74 -17.74
CA PHE A 50 -28.11 -12.84 -16.61
C PHE A 50 -28.27 -11.40 -17.09
N VAL A 51 -29.17 -10.63 -16.49
CA VAL A 51 -29.38 -9.22 -16.84
C VAL A 51 -28.53 -8.33 -15.94
N CYS A 52 -27.70 -7.47 -16.52
CA CYS A 52 -26.92 -6.49 -15.79
C CYS A 52 -27.84 -5.47 -15.09
N PRO A 53 -27.76 -5.30 -13.75
CA PRO A 53 -28.60 -4.33 -13.04
C PRO A 53 -28.35 -2.86 -13.45
N ASP A 54 -27.15 -2.55 -13.92
CA ASP A 54 -26.74 -1.17 -14.19
C ASP A 54 -26.99 -0.73 -15.64
N CYS A 55 -26.71 -1.60 -16.62
CA CYS A 55 -26.88 -1.28 -18.04
C CYS A 55 -28.04 -2.00 -18.73
N GLY A 56 -28.72 -2.92 -18.04
CA GLY A 56 -29.88 -3.65 -18.54
C GLY A 56 -29.59 -4.68 -19.63
N ARG A 57 -28.33 -4.88 -20.03
CA ARG A 57 -27.98 -5.85 -21.08
C ARG A 57 -28.01 -7.28 -20.58
N GLU A 58 -28.43 -8.17 -21.46
CA GLU A 58 -28.40 -9.62 -21.27
C GLU A 58 -26.98 -10.16 -21.50
N LEU A 59 -26.49 -10.90 -20.52
CA LEU A 59 -25.17 -11.53 -20.50
C LEU A 59 -25.33 -13.05 -20.35
N SER A 60 -24.43 -13.82 -20.95
CA SER A 60 -24.32 -15.24 -20.65
C SER A 60 -23.84 -15.44 -19.21
N LYS A 61 -24.50 -16.31 -18.45
CA LYS A 61 -24.05 -16.64 -17.09
C LYS A 61 -22.65 -17.25 -17.07
N ALA A 62 -22.26 -18.01 -18.09
CA ALA A 62 -20.91 -18.56 -18.21
C ALA A 62 -19.87 -17.44 -18.35
N ASP A 63 -20.15 -16.44 -19.18
CA ASP A 63 -19.25 -15.30 -19.40
C ASP A 63 -19.13 -14.46 -18.14
N VAL A 64 -20.23 -14.25 -17.40
CA VAL A 64 -20.20 -13.54 -16.11
C VAL A 64 -19.33 -14.28 -15.10
N VAL A 65 -19.36 -15.62 -15.04
CA VAL A 65 -18.52 -16.40 -14.12
C VAL A 65 -17.05 -16.32 -14.52
N VAL A 66 -16.75 -16.46 -15.82
CA VAL A 66 -15.37 -16.35 -16.34
C VAL A 66 -14.81 -14.94 -16.15
N ASN A 67 -15.64 -13.92 -16.29
CA ASN A 67 -15.27 -12.52 -16.07
C ASN A 67 -15.43 -12.09 -14.61
N HIS A 68 -15.29 -13.01 -13.65
CA HIS A 68 -15.28 -12.72 -12.21
C HIS A 68 -16.48 -11.87 -11.70
N TYR A 69 -17.66 -12.11 -12.27
CA TYR A 69 -18.90 -11.38 -11.97
C TYR A 69 -18.80 -9.87 -12.24
N ILE A 70 -18.03 -9.50 -13.26
CA ILE A 70 -17.94 -8.15 -13.80
C ILE A 70 -18.72 -8.11 -15.12
N CYS A 71 -19.49 -7.05 -15.34
CA CYS A 71 -20.21 -6.85 -16.59
C CYS A 71 -19.22 -6.71 -17.75
N THR A 72 -19.29 -7.60 -18.74
CA THR A 72 -18.43 -7.56 -19.94
C THR A 72 -18.71 -6.35 -20.84
N VAL A 73 -19.77 -5.58 -20.55
CA VAL A 73 -20.16 -4.43 -21.37
C VAL A 73 -19.92 -3.09 -20.68
N CYS A 74 -20.35 -2.94 -19.42
CA CYS A 74 -20.22 -1.66 -18.71
C CYS A 74 -19.17 -1.67 -17.59
N GLY A 75 -18.52 -2.81 -17.31
CA GLY A 75 -17.53 -2.93 -16.24
C GLY A 75 -18.10 -2.93 -14.81
N SER A 76 -19.43 -2.92 -14.65
CA SER A 76 -20.07 -2.96 -13.32
C SER A 76 -19.75 -4.25 -12.56
N TYR A 77 -19.44 -4.11 -11.27
CA TYR A 77 -19.15 -5.19 -10.34
C TYR A 77 -20.44 -5.74 -9.72
N PHE A 78 -20.80 -6.98 -10.04
CA PHE A 78 -22.02 -7.59 -9.48
C PHE A 78 -21.79 -8.10 -8.08
N ARG A 79 -22.84 -8.09 -7.24
CA ARG A 79 -22.81 -8.73 -5.93
C ARG A 79 -22.67 -10.25 -6.09
N ILE A 80 -21.75 -10.83 -5.32
CA ILE A 80 -21.38 -12.24 -5.42
C ILE A 80 -22.01 -13.02 -4.26
N ARG A 81 -22.53 -14.22 -4.57
CA ARG A 81 -23.02 -15.18 -3.55
C ARG A 81 -21.86 -15.73 -2.73
N THR A 82 -22.04 -15.99 -1.44
CA THR A 82 -21.00 -16.58 -0.57
C THR A 82 -20.23 -17.75 -1.21
N LYS A 83 -20.95 -18.75 -1.74
CA LYS A 83 -20.32 -19.93 -2.36
C LYS A 83 -19.42 -19.59 -3.56
N ASN A 84 -19.80 -18.58 -4.34
CA ASN A 84 -19.02 -18.12 -5.48
C ASN A 84 -17.77 -17.37 -5.01
N ARG A 85 -17.89 -16.52 -3.98
CA ARG A 85 -16.75 -15.83 -3.37
C ARG A 85 -15.73 -16.83 -2.83
N ILE A 86 -16.19 -17.81 -2.05
CA ILE A 86 -15.35 -18.89 -1.52
C ILE A 86 -14.64 -19.60 -2.67
N ARG A 87 -15.34 -19.98 -3.74
CA ARG A 87 -14.74 -20.65 -4.91
C ARG A 87 -13.70 -19.79 -5.66
N MET A 88 -13.87 -18.47 -5.68
CA MET A 88 -12.92 -17.55 -6.33
C MET A 88 -11.63 -17.40 -5.52
N ILE A 89 -11.72 -17.46 -4.19
CA ILE A 89 -10.62 -17.09 -3.29
C ILE A 89 -9.94 -18.34 -2.72
N CYS A 90 -10.71 -19.28 -2.19
CA CYS A 90 -10.18 -20.51 -1.60
C CYS A 90 -9.72 -21.49 -2.68
N ASP A 91 -8.79 -22.35 -2.29
CA ASP A 91 -8.42 -23.53 -3.05
C ASP A 91 -9.58 -24.54 -3.08
N LYS A 92 -9.62 -25.31 -4.16
CA LYS A 92 -10.78 -26.16 -4.44
C LYS A 92 -10.93 -27.23 -3.36
N GLY A 93 -12.04 -27.19 -2.64
CA GLY A 93 -12.41 -28.20 -1.64
C GLY A 93 -11.77 -28.00 -0.26
N THR A 94 -11.08 -26.88 -0.03
CA THR A 94 -10.41 -26.63 1.27
C THR A 94 -11.27 -25.87 2.27
N PHE A 95 -12.32 -25.16 1.81
CA PHE A 95 -13.19 -24.40 2.72
C PHE A 95 -14.09 -25.32 3.56
N LEU A 96 -13.90 -25.26 4.88
CA LEU A 96 -14.70 -25.92 5.89
C LEU A 96 -15.49 -24.86 6.70
N PRO A 97 -16.82 -24.81 6.58
CA PRO A 97 -17.63 -23.84 7.32
C PRO A 97 -17.60 -24.10 8.83
N TRP A 98 -17.72 -23.03 9.62
CA TRP A 98 -17.80 -23.07 11.07
C TRP A 98 -19.09 -22.42 11.56
N PHE A 99 -19.61 -22.92 12.69
CA PHE A 99 -20.73 -22.32 13.42
C PHE A 99 -22.00 -22.19 12.56
N GLU A 100 -22.31 -23.22 11.78
CA GLU A 100 -23.55 -23.28 10.97
C GLU A 100 -24.77 -23.62 11.84
N GLU A 101 -24.53 -24.15 13.03
CA GLU A 101 -25.51 -24.48 14.06
C GLU A 101 -26.02 -23.29 14.89
N VAL A 102 -25.42 -22.10 14.73
CA VAL A 102 -25.84 -20.92 15.51
C VAL A 102 -27.14 -20.37 14.95
N GLU A 103 -28.21 -20.47 15.75
CA GLU A 103 -29.56 -20.09 15.33
C GLU A 103 -29.89 -18.62 15.56
N SER A 104 -30.66 -18.03 14.64
CA SER A 104 -31.20 -16.67 14.77
C SER A 104 -32.30 -16.64 15.84
N ALA A 105 -32.27 -15.62 16.68
CA ALA A 105 -33.31 -15.37 17.69
C ALA A 105 -34.10 -14.10 17.37
N ASN A 106 -35.29 -13.96 17.98
CA ASN A 106 -36.10 -12.74 17.94
C ASN A 106 -36.08 -12.03 19.31
N PRO A 107 -34.96 -11.38 19.69
CA PRO A 107 -34.75 -10.89 21.05
C PRO A 107 -35.74 -9.78 21.48
N LEU A 108 -36.38 -9.12 20.52
CA LEU A 108 -37.35 -8.05 20.78
C LEU A 108 -38.81 -8.48 20.57
N ASN A 109 -39.07 -9.75 20.25
CA ASN A 109 -40.38 -10.22 19.81
C ASN A 109 -40.95 -9.35 18.67
N PHE A 110 -40.08 -8.93 17.73
CA PHE A 110 -40.47 -8.06 16.63
C PHE A 110 -41.49 -8.78 15.73
N PRO A 111 -42.66 -8.18 15.46
CA PRO A 111 -43.73 -8.84 14.70
C PRO A 111 -43.29 -9.26 13.29
N GLY A 112 -43.58 -10.52 12.92
CA GLY A 112 -43.26 -11.07 11.60
C GLY A 112 -41.76 -11.30 11.31
N TYR A 113 -40.88 -11.13 12.31
CA TYR A 113 -39.44 -11.28 12.08
C TYR A 113 -39.03 -12.74 11.82
N GLU A 114 -39.63 -13.70 12.53
CA GLU A 114 -39.33 -15.13 12.36
C GLU A 114 -39.73 -15.65 10.98
N GLU A 115 -40.94 -15.28 10.51
CA GLU A 115 -41.40 -15.56 9.16
C GLU A 115 -40.44 -14.95 8.12
N LYS A 116 -40.06 -13.69 8.30
CA LYS A 116 -39.10 -13.01 7.43
C LYS A 116 -37.73 -13.71 7.41
N LEU A 117 -37.25 -14.21 8.54
CA LEU A 117 -36.01 -14.98 8.61
C LEU A 117 -36.14 -16.31 7.86
N SER A 118 -37.25 -17.03 8.06
CA SER A 118 -37.52 -18.29 7.35
C SER A 118 -37.56 -18.09 5.83
N ASP A 119 -38.29 -17.07 5.39
CA ASP A 119 -38.40 -16.67 3.99
C ASP A 119 -37.04 -16.39 3.34
N VAL A 120 -36.18 -15.64 4.04
CA VAL A 120 -34.87 -15.27 3.54
C VAL A 120 -33.93 -16.48 3.53
N LYS A 121 -34.00 -17.36 4.54
CA LYS A 121 -33.26 -18.63 4.56
C LYS A 121 -33.62 -19.50 3.36
N GLU A 122 -34.92 -19.68 3.09
CA GLU A 122 -35.41 -20.47 1.95
C GLU A 122 -34.97 -19.88 0.61
N LYS A 123 -35.15 -18.56 0.42
CA LYS A 123 -34.80 -17.87 -0.84
C LYS A 123 -33.30 -17.87 -1.13
N THR A 124 -32.46 -17.81 -0.10
CA THR A 124 -31.01 -17.63 -0.26
C THR A 124 -30.20 -18.92 -0.11
N GLY A 125 -30.73 -19.89 0.62
CA GLY A 125 -30.02 -21.09 1.06
C GLY A 125 -28.89 -20.78 2.07
N LEU A 126 -28.97 -19.66 2.78
CA LEU A 126 -28.01 -19.24 3.80
C LEU A 126 -28.64 -19.39 5.19
N HIS A 127 -27.83 -19.78 6.18
CA HIS A 127 -28.26 -19.81 7.59
C HIS A 127 -28.36 -18.41 8.20
N GLU A 128 -27.48 -17.50 7.78
CA GLU A 128 -27.41 -16.12 8.28
C GLU A 128 -26.65 -15.24 7.25
N GLY A 129 -26.63 -13.92 7.44
CA GLY A 129 -25.96 -12.95 6.57
C GLY A 129 -24.43 -12.98 6.58
N VAL A 130 -23.81 -13.93 7.28
CA VAL A 130 -22.38 -14.21 7.20
C VAL A 130 -22.14 -15.72 7.22
N SER A 131 -21.22 -16.17 6.37
CA SER A 131 -20.62 -17.51 6.47
C SER A 131 -19.16 -17.35 6.87
N VAL A 132 -18.71 -18.14 7.84
CA VAL A 132 -17.33 -18.13 8.34
C VAL A 132 -16.78 -19.56 8.30
N GLY A 133 -15.47 -19.70 8.21
CA GLY A 133 -14.82 -21.01 8.17
C GLY A 133 -13.32 -20.90 7.96
N VAL A 134 -12.65 -22.04 7.91
CA VAL A 134 -11.25 -22.12 7.48
C VAL A 134 -11.18 -22.54 6.03
N GLY A 135 -10.24 -21.96 5.29
CA GLY A 135 -9.89 -22.41 3.94
C GLY A 135 -8.40 -22.22 3.69
N GLU A 136 -7.98 -22.54 2.48
CA GLU A 136 -6.61 -22.31 2.02
C GLU A 136 -6.63 -21.35 0.83
N ILE A 137 -5.71 -20.40 0.77
CA ILE A 137 -5.46 -19.54 -0.38
C ILE A 137 -4.05 -19.83 -0.87
N CYS A 138 -3.91 -20.52 -2.01
CA CYS A 138 -2.62 -20.96 -2.53
C CYS A 138 -1.81 -21.76 -1.49
N GLY A 139 -2.49 -22.66 -0.75
CA GLY A 139 -1.94 -23.47 0.34
C GLY A 139 -1.85 -22.77 1.70
N GLU A 140 -2.03 -21.45 1.79
CA GLU A 140 -1.96 -20.71 3.05
C GLU A 140 -3.30 -20.82 3.82
N LYS A 141 -3.27 -21.44 5.00
CA LYS A 141 -4.47 -21.60 5.84
C LYS A 141 -4.92 -20.26 6.42
N VAL A 142 -6.22 -20.00 6.31
CA VAL A 142 -6.80 -18.72 6.69
C VAL A 142 -8.24 -18.88 7.17
N CYS A 143 -8.61 -18.11 8.19
CA CYS A 143 -10.00 -17.94 8.59
C CYS A 143 -10.67 -16.93 7.64
N ILE A 144 -11.69 -17.36 6.91
CA ILE A 144 -12.41 -16.54 5.94
C ILE A 144 -13.84 -16.34 6.41
N GLY A 145 -14.29 -15.08 6.41
CA GLY A 145 -15.70 -14.73 6.57
C GLY A 145 -16.22 -13.96 5.36
N VAL A 146 -17.44 -14.28 4.92
CA VAL A 146 -18.10 -13.63 3.79
C VAL A 146 -19.48 -13.17 4.19
N CYS A 147 -19.69 -11.86 4.28
CA CYS A 147 -21.00 -11.28 4.47
C CYS A 147 -21.77 -11.28 3.13
N ASP A 148 -23.06 -11.62 3.16
CA ASP A 148 -23.88 -11.74 1.95
C ASP A 148 -25.13 -10.84 2.01
N SER A 149 -25.17 -9.84 1.12
CA SER A 149 -26.29 -8.89 1.02
C SER A 149 -27.66 -9.53 0.73
N ARG A 150 -27.70 -10.77 0.23
CA ARG A 150 -28.98 -11.43 -0.06
C ARG A 150 -29.74 -11.78 1.23
N PHE A 151 -29.03 -11.91 2.36
CA PHE A 151 -29.64 -12.13 3.66
C PHE A 151 -29.81 -10.80 4.40
N LEU A 152 -30.99 -10.19 4.30
CA LEU A 152 -31.33 -8.92 4.96
C LEU A 152 -30.24 -7.82 4.75
N MET A 153 -29.72 -7.69 3.53
CA MET A 153 -28.64 -6.76 3.17
C MET A 153 -27.34 -6.98 3.96
N GLY A 154 -27.07 -8.18 4.47
CA GLY A 154 -25.91 -8.46 5.31
C GLY A 154 -25.95 -7.65 6.61
N SER A 155 -27.14 -7.17 7.03
CA SER A 155 -27.28 -6.35 8.23
C SER A 155 -26.79 -7.13 9.45
N MET A 156 -26.02 -6.46 10.31
CA MET A 156 -25.46 -7.10 11.49
C MET A 156 -26.56 -7.27 12.55
N GLY A 157 -26.98 -8.51 12.76
CA GLY A 157 -27.75 -8.96 13.92
C GLY A 157 -26.86 -9.72 14.90
N HIS A 158 -27.45 -10.27 15.96
CA HIS A 158 -26.81 -11.06 17.01
C HIS A 158 -25.93 -12.17 16.42
N VAL A 159 -26.47 -13.00 15.54
CA VAL A 159 -25.76 -14.16 14.98
C VAL A 159 -24.62 -13.74 14.06
N VAL A 160 -24.78 -12.66 13.29
CA VAL A 160 -23.67 -12.14 12.46
C VAL A 160 -22.50 -11.74 13.34
N GLY A 161 -22.77 -10.98 14.41
CA GLY A 161 -21.75 -10.58 15.37
C GLY A 161 -21.10 -11.76 16.09
N GLU A 162 -21.93 -12.73 16.52
CA GLU A 162 -21.48 -13.93 17.24
C GLU A 162 -20.59 -14.80 16.36
N LYS A 163 -21.00 -15.11 15.12
CA LYS A 163 -20.21 -15.93 14.19
C LYS A 163 -18.86 -15.28 13.87
N ILE A 164 -18.83 -13.96 13.69
CA ILE A 164 -17.56 -13.24 13.46
C ILE A 164 -16.68 -13.32 14.71
N ALA A 165 -17.22 -13.06 15.90
CA ALA A 165 -16.47 -13.12 17.15
C ALA A 165 -15.89 -14.52 17.39
N LEU A 166 -16.72 -15.58 17.30
CA LEU A 166 -16.29 -16.97 17.45
C LEU A 166 -15.24 -17.38 16.41
N ALA A 167 -15.39 -16.94 15.16
CA ALA A 167 -14.41 -17.20 14.11
C ALA A 167 -13.07 -16.53 14.39
N VAL A 168 -13.07 -15.26 14.81
CA VAL A 168 -11.85 -14.53 15.17
C VAL A 168 -11.19 -15.13 16.41
N GLU A 169 -11.96 -15.50 17.44
CA GLU A 169 -11.43 -16.14 18.65
C GLU A 169 -10.82 -17.50 18.35
N ARG A 170 -11.49 -18.32 17.53
CA ARG A 170 -10.95 -19.60 17.06
C ARG A 170 -9.71 -19.41 16.21
N ALA A 171 -9.72 -18.49 15.25
CA ALA A 171 -8.56 -18.15 14.42
C ALA A 171 -7.38 -17.70 15.28
N THR A 172 -7.63 -16.90 16.32
CA THR A 172 -6.61 -16.47 17.28
C THR A 172 -5.99 -17.67 18.01
N LYS A 173 -6.82 -18.59 18.51
CA LYS A 173 -6.36 -19.82 19.16
C LYS A 173 -5.56 -20.72 18.22
N GLU A 174 -5.97 -20.80 16.96
CA GLU A 174 -5.31 -21.60 15.93
C GLU A 174 -4.17 -20.84 15.21
N ARG A 175 -3.87 -19.60 15.62
CA ARG A 175 -2.88 -18.68 15.01
C ARG A 175 -3.07 -18.49 13.49
N LEU A 176 -4.31 -18.50 13.03
CA LEU A 176 -4.66 -18.29 11.63
C LEU A 176 -4.83 -16.80 11.35
N PRO A 177 -4.37 -16.29 10.19
CA PRO A 177 -4.79 -14.98 9.70
C PRO A 177 -6.30 -14.96 9.47
N VAL A 178 -6.91 -13.76 9.52
CA VAL A 178 -8.34 -13.55 9.29
C VAL A 178 -8.55 -12.66 8.07
N ILE A 179 -9.43 -13.08 7.16
CA ILE A 179 -9.91 -12.28 6.03
C ILE A 179 -11.43 -12.18 6.09
N LEU A 180 -11.96 -10.95 6.19
CA LEU A 180 -13.41 -10.70 6.13
C LEU A 180 -13.79 -9.94 4.87
N PHE A 181 -14.66 -10.53 4.05
CA PHE A 181 -15.36 -9.87 2.96
C PHE A 181 -16.59 -9.16 3.52
N CYS A 182 -16.47 -7.86 3.71
CA CYS A 182 -17.48 -7.04 4.36
C CYS A 182 -18.55 -6.61 3.35
N CYS A 183 -19.81 -6.83 3.71
CA CYS A 183 -20.98 -6.40 2.97
C CYS A 183 -22.12 -6.21 3.97
N SER A 184 -22.65 -5.01 4.10
CA SER A 184 -23.75 -4.72 5.02
C SER A 184 -24.49 -3.44 4.66
N GLY A 185 -25.80 -3.45 4.87
CA GLY A 185 -26.66 -2.26 4.93
C GLY A 185 -26.71 -1.60 6.31
N GLY A 186 -25.98 -2.11 7.32
CA GLY A 186 -25.91 -1.55 8.68
C GLY A 186 -26.41 -2.50 9.76
N ALA A 187 -26.90 -1.94 10.88
CA ALA A 187 -27.40 -2.73 12.00
C ALA A 187 -28.78 -3.34 11.69
N ARG A 188 -29.05 -4.54 12.20
CA ARG A 188 -30.34 -5.21 12.04
C ARG A 188 -31.37 -4.64 13.01
N MET A 189 -32.22 -3.75 12.50
CA MET A 189 -33.17 -2.98 13.32
C MET A 189 -34.18 -3.87 14.05
N GLN A 190 -34.53 -5.04 13.50
CA GLN A 190 -35.46 -5.99 14.12
C GLN A 190 -34.95 -6.53 15.47
N GLU A 191 -33.63 -6.50 15.68
CA GLU A 191 -32.99 -6.93 16.94
C GLU A 191 -32.55 -5.75 17.82
N GLY A 192 -32.73 -4.52 17.33
CA GLY A 192 -32.47 -3.26 18.04
C GLY A 192 -31.08 -3.18 18.68
N ILE A 193 -31.04 -2.88 19.98
CA ILE A 193 -29.79 -2.63 20.71
C ILE A 193 -28.83 -3.83 20.70
N ILE A 194 -29.34 -5.06 20.57
CA ILE A 194 -28.51 -6.27 20.49
C ILE A 194 -27.60 -6.23 19.26
N SER A 195 -28.09 -5.71 18.13
CA SER A 195 -27.31 -5.48 16.92
C SER A 195 -26.18 -4.46 17.16
N LEU A 196 -26.44 -3.41 17.93
CA LEU A 196 -25.41 -2.42 18.29
C LEU A 196 -24.31 -3.06 19.14
N MET A 197 -24.68 -3.90 20.12
CA MET A 197 -23.71 -4.58 20.99
C MET A 197 -22.77 -5.52 20.23
N GLN A 198 -23.15 -5.99 19.04
CA GLN A 198 -22.28 -6.79 18.21
C GLN A 198 -21.08 -6.01 17.65
N MET A 199 -21.19 -4.68 17.50
CA MET A 199 -20.06 -3.82 17.13
C MET A 199 -18.95 -3.93 18.18
N ALA A 200 -19.29 -3.76 19.45
CA ALA A 200 -18.33 -3.86 20.55
C ALA A 200 -17.75 -5.28 20.66
N LYS A 201 -18.59 -6.31 20.51
CA LYS A 201 -18.17 -7.72 20.59
C LYS A 201 -17.12 -8.07 19.52
N THR A 202 -17.41 -7.77 18.26
CA THR A 202 -16.51 -8.10 17.14
C THR A 202 -15.20 -7.30 17.23
N SER A 203 -15.27 -6.02 17.59
CA SER A 203 -14.08 -5.19 17.85
C SER A 203 -13.23 -5.74 18.99
N ALA A 204 -13.83 -6.23 20.08
CA ALA A 204 -13.10 -6.81 21.20
C ALA A 204 -12.38 -8.12 20.82
N ALA A 205 -13.02 -8.98 20.02
CA ALA A 205 -12.38 -10.18 19.50
C ALA A 205 -11.18 -9.85 18.59
N LEU A 206 -11.34 -8.86 17.70
CA LEU A 206 -10.27 -8.40 16.81
C LEU A 206 -9.12 -7.73 17.56
N LYS A 207 -9.39 -6.99 18.64
CA LYS A 207 -8.33 -6.46 19.50
C LYS A 207 -7.45 -7.57 20.07
N ARG A 208 -8.07 -8.64 20.59
CA ARG A 208 -7.34 -9.82 21.09
C ARG A 208 -6.54 -10.52 19.99
N HIS A 209 -7.10 -10.59 18.79
CA HIS A 209 -6.39 -11.13 17.62
C HIS A 209 -5.15 -10.30 17.26
N SER A 210 -5.29 -8.97 17.26
CA SER A 210 -4.20 -8.04 16.99
C SER A 210 -3.12 -8.10 18.06
N ASP A 211 -3.50 -8.19 19.35
CA ASP A 211 -2.58 -8.33 20.48
C ASP A 211 -1.79 -9.63 20.46
N ALA A 212 -2.32 -10.67 19.80
CA ALA A 212 -1.62 -11.92 19.56
C ALA A 212 -0.62 -11.83 18.38
N GLY A 213 -0.46 -10.65 17.77
CA GLY A 213 0.43 -10.41 16.62
C GLY A 213 -0.10 -10.95 15.30
N LEU A 214 -1.40 -11.26 15.20
CA LEU A 214 -1.97 -11.93 14.04
C LEU A 214 -2.57 -10.94 13.03
N LEU A 215 -2.54 -11.35 11.76
CA LEU A 215 -2.96 -10.55 10.62
C LEU A 215 -4.48 -10.57 10.46
N TYR A 216 -5.06 -9.38 10.36
CA TYR A 216 -6.44 -9.19 9.95
C TYR A 216 -6.55 -8.32 8.70
N VAL A 217 -7.17 -8.86 7.64
CA VAL A 217 -7.44 -8.17 6.38
C VAL A 217 -8.94 -8.02 6.16
N THR A 218 -9.37 -6.83 5.75
CA THR A 218 -10.74 -6.61 5.28
C THR A 218 -10.79 -6.40 3.78
N VAL A 219 -11.83 -6.93 3.15
CA VAL A 219 -12.17 -6.66 1.76
C VAL A 219 -13.56 -6.04 1.75
N LEU A 220 -13.61 -4.73 1.55
CA LEU A 220 -14.84 -3.95 1.52
C LEU A 220 -15.55 -4.16 0.18
N THR A 221 -16.79 -4.63 0.22
CA THR A 221 -17.60 -4.92 -0.98
C THR A 221 -18.91 -4.14 -0.99
N ASP A 222 -19.62 -4.15 -2.13
CA ASP A 222 -20.84 -3.36 -2.29
C ASP A 222 -22.08 -3.97 -1.60
N PRO A 223 -22.79 -3.23 -0.73
CA PRO A 223 -22.33 -2.05 0.01
C PRO A 223 -21.71 -2.46 1.35
N THR A 224 -20.85 -1.62 1.93
CA THR A 224 -20.41 -1.75 3.33
C THR A 224 -20.77 -0.47 4.05
N THR A 225 -21.83 -0.49 4.87
CA THR A 225 -22.30 0.72 5.57
C THR A 225 -22.67 0.52 7.04
N GLY A 226 -22.91 1.64 7.74
CA GLY A 226 -23.48 1.69 9.07
C GLY A 226 -22.62 1.05 10.16
N GLY A 227 -23.24 0.23 11.02
CA GLY A 227 -22.54 -0.40 12.15
C GLY A 227 -21.36 -1.29 11.74
N VAL A 228 -21.37 -1.84 10.52
CA VAL A 228 -20.26 -2.67 10.03
C VAL A 228 -19.03 -1.82 9.67
N THR A 229 -19.22 -0.67 8.99
CA THR A 229 -18.10 0.27 8.76
C THR A 229 -17.57 0.87 10.05
N ALA A 230 -18.45 1.15 11.01
CA ALA A 230 -18.08 1.64 12.33
C ALA A 230 -17.59 0.55 13.31
N SER A 231 -17.27 -0.65 12.82
CA SER A 231 -16.70 -1.74 13.63
C SER A 231 -15.70 -2.56 12.80
N PHE A 232 -15.86 -3.88 12.72
CA PHE A 232 -14.86 -4.80 12.20
C PHE A 232 -14.34 -4.46 10.80
N ALA A 233 -15.14 -3.84 9.91
CA ALA A 233 -14.72 -3.58 8.53
C ALA A 233 -13.55 -2.58 8.41
N MET A 234 -13.42 -1.63 9.35
CA MET A 234 -12.38 -0.60 9.34
C MET A 234 -11.24 -0.86 10.34
N LEU A 235 -11.20 -2.06 10.94
CA LEU A 235 -10.19 -2.45 11.93
C LEU A 235 -9.09 -3.36 11.36
N GLY A 236 -9.06 -3.55 10.04
CA GLY A 236 -8.02 -4.35 9.36
C GLY A 236 -6.64 -3.73 9.50
N ASP A 237 -5.62 -4.57 9.66
CA ASP A 237 -4.22 -4.18 9.47
C ASP A 237 -3.98 -3.72 8.03
N ILE A 238 -4.70 -4.36 7.09
CA ILE A 238 -4.80 -4.01 5.67
C ILE A 238 -6.27 -3.97 5.27
N ILE A 239 -6.71 -2.87 4.64
CA ILE A 239 -8.09 -2.63 4.20
C ILE A 239 -8.10 -2.53 2.68
N LEU A 240 -8.60 -3.58 2.03
CA LEU A 240 -8.80 -3.63 0.58
C LEU A 240 -10.25 -3.28 0.25
N ALA A 241 -10.50 -2.79 -0.96
CA ALA A 241 -11.85 -2.54 -1.47
C ALA A 241 -12.02 -3.04 -2.90
N GLU A 242 -13.22 -3.51 -3.26
CA GLU A 242 -13.55 -3.79 -4.65
C GLU A 242 -13.89 -2.49 -5.41
N PRO A 243 -13.53 -2.38 -6.70
CA PRO A 243 -13.85 -1.23 -7.54
C PRO A 243 -15.32 -0.81 -7.47
N GLY A 244 -15.55 0.49 -7.30
CA GLY A 244 -16.88 1.07 -7.26
C GLY A 244 -17.77 0.64 -6.08
N ALA A 245 -17.26 -0.09 -5.09
CA ALA A 245 -18.05 -0.49 -3.92
C ALA A 245 -18.53 0.73 -3.12
N LEU A 246 -19.82 0.75 -2.72
CA LEU A 246 -20.33 1.78 -1.82
C LEU A 246 -19.90 1.51 -0.38
N ILE A 247 -19.08 2.39 0.18
CA ILE A 247 -18.51 2.31 1.53
C ILE A 247 -18.75 3.63 2.27
N GLY A 248 -19.44 3.59 3.41
CA GLY A 248 -19.66 4.80 4.21
C GLY A 248 -20.38 4.56 5.52
N PHE A 249 -20.36 5.53 6.43
CA PHE A 249 -21.11 5.42 7.69
C PHE A 249 -22.62 5.52 7.45
N ALA A 250 -23.09 6.67 6.97
CA ALA A 250 -24.48 6.86 6.54
C ALA A 250 -24.60 6.64 5.03
N GLY A 251 -25.69 6.01 4.58
CA GLY A 251 -25.93 5.81 3.15
C GLY A 251 -26.18 7.14 2.41
N PRO A 252 -25.82 7.25 1.12
CA PRO A 252 -25.94 8.51 0.36
C PRO A 252 -27.33 9.14 0.43
N ARG A 253 -28.38 8.31 0.31
CA ARG A 253 -29.78 8.77 0.36
C ARG A 253 -30.13 9.47 1.67
N VAL A 254 -29.62 8.97 2.80
CA VAL A 254 -29.87 9.55 4.12
C VAL A 254 -29.18 10.90 4.25
N ILE A 255 -27.95 11.00 3.74
CA ILE A 255 -27.18 12.24 3.76
C ILE A 255 -27.84 13.30 2.88
N GLU A 256 -28.22 12.96 1.65
CA GLU A 256 -28.89 13.88 0.72
C GLU A 256 -30.22 14.40 1.30
N GLN A 257 -31.01 13.54 1.93
CA GLN A 257 -32.26 13.93 2.59
C GLN A 257 -32.03 14.86 3.78
N THR A 258 -30.94 14.66 4.52
CA THR A 258 -30.65 15.46 5.73
C THR A 258 -30.05 16.83 5.38
N ILE A 259 -29.13 16.86 4.42
CA ILE A 259 -28.38 18.08 4.04
C ILE A 259 -29.13 18.89 2.97
N GLY A 260 -30.03 18.26 2.21
CA GLY A 260 -30.78 18.91 1.13
C GLY A 260 -29.94 19.21 -0.11
N GLN A 261 -28.78 18.55 -0.26
CA GLN A 261 -27.84 18.74 -1.37
C GLN A 261 -27.52 17.41 -2.04
N LYS A 262 -27.25 17.44 -3.35
CA LYS A 262 -26.76 16.28 -4.09
C LYS A 262 -25.31 16.01 -3.74
N LEU A 263 -24.95 14.75 -3.58
CA LEU A 263 -23.58 14.37 -3.28
C LEU A 263 -22.71 14.38 -4.55
N PRO A 264 -21.41 14.70 -4.42
CA PRO A 264 -20.46 14.62 -5.54
C PRO A 264 -20.43 13.24 -6.18
N LYS A 265 -20.13 13.18 -7.48
CA LYS A 265 -19.92 11.91 -8.19
C LYS A 265 -18.75 11.17 -7.54
N GLY A 266 -18.92 9.87 -7.29
CA GLY A 266 -17.87 9.04 -6.66
C GLY A 266 -17.84 9.11 -5.13
N PHE A 267 -18.65 9.96 -4.50
CA PHE A 267 -18.75 10.01 -3.04
C PHE A 267 -19.03 8.62 -2.44
N GLN A 268 -18.29 8.28 -1.38
CA GLN A 268 -18.37 6.97 -0.71
C GLN A 268 -18.07 5.76 -1.60
N ARG A 269 -17.43 5.93 -2.77
CA ARG A 269 -16.92 4.78 -3.53
C ARG A 269 -15.58 4.30 -2.98
N ALA A 270 -15.17 3.10 -3.34
CA ALA A 270 -13.88 2.53 -2.94
C ALA A 270 -12.70 3.47 -3.24
N GLU A 271 -12.73 4.11 -4.40
CA GLU A 271 -11.72 5.06 -4.85
C GLU A 271 -11.70 6.31 -3.96
N PHE A 272 -12.89 6.80 -3.56
CA PHE A 272 -13.01 7.90 -2.60
C PHE A 272 -12.40 7.54 -1.25
N GLN A 273 -12.59 6.31 -0.75
CA GLN A 273 -12.01 5.87 0.52
C GLN A 273 -10.49 5.77 0.47
N VAL A 274 -9.91 5.34 -0.66
CA VAL A 274 -8.46 5.33 -0.86
C VAL A 274 -7.90 6.76 -0.92
N GLU A 275 -8.53 7.64 -1.70
CA GLU A 275 -8.12 9.04 -1.83
C GLU A 275 -8.13 9.80 -0.49
N HIS A 276 -9.14 9.52 0.35
CA HIS A 276 -9.28 10.13 1.68
C HIS A 276 -8.57 9.33 2.79
N GLY A 277 -7.77 8.34 2.41
CA GLY A 277 -6.85 7.64 3.32
C GLY A 277 -7.47 6.59 4.24
N PHE A 278 -8.70 6.14 3.99
CA PHE A 278 -9.41 5.15 4.80
C PHE A 278 -9.28 3.70 4.31
N ALA A 279 -8.84 3.48 3.07
CA ALA A 279 -8.54 2.16 2.52
C ALA A 279 -7.11 2.11 1.94
N ASP A 280 -6.47 0.93 1.98
CA ASP A 280 -5.09 0.75 1.49
C ASP A 280 -5.04 0.67 -0.01
N ARG A 281 -6.01 -0.01 -0.65
CA ARG A 281 -5.98 -0.24 -2.09
C ARG A 281 -7.33 -0.69 -2.62
N VAL A 282 -7.66 -0.25 -3.83
CA VAL A 282 -8.73 -0.86 -4.64
C VAL A 282 -8.13 -2.02 -5.43
N VAL A 283 -8.74 -3.20 -5.36
CA VAL A 283 -8.23 -4.43 -5.97
C VAL A 283 -9.27 -5.08 -6.87
N GLU A 284 -8.90 -5.32 -8.12
CA GLU A 284 -9.75 -6.02 -9.09
C GLU A 284 -9.89 -7.51 -8.74
N ARG A 285 -11.00 -8.14 -9.15
CA ARG A 285 -11.35 -9.50 -8.69
C ARG A 285 -10.46 -10.61 -9.24
N ASP A 286 -9.88 -10.40 -10.40
CA ASP A 286 -8.91 -11.29 -11.03
C ASP A 286 -7.56 -11.26 -10.30
N GLU A 287 -7.14 -10.10 -9.80
CA GLU A 287 -5.93 -9.93 -9.00
C GLU A 287 -6.11 -10.28 -7.52
N LEU A 288 -7.34 -10.20 -7.00
CA LEU A 288 -7.63 -10.28 -5.56
C LEU A 288 -7.07 -11.52 -4.87
N LYS A 289 -7.19 -12.71 -5.49
CA LYS A 289 -6.63 -13.94 -4.91
C LYS A 289 -5.10 -13.85 -4.79
N ASN A 290 -4.43 -13.31 -5.82
CA ASN A 290 -2.98 -13.17 -5.83
C ASN A 290 -2.52 -12.11 -4.81
N VAL A 291 -3.21 -10.97 -4.72
CA VAL A 291 -2.90 -9.93 -3.71
C VAL A 291 -3.05 -10.48 -2.29
N LEU A 292 -4.14 -11.19 -2.01
CA LEU A 292 -4.34 -11.83 -0.70
C LEU A 292 -3.25 -12.87 -0.42
N TYR A 293 -2.86 -13.67 -1.41
CA TYR A 293 -1.76 -14.63 -1.26
C TYR A 293 -0.44 -13.93 -0.94
N GLN A 294 -0.07 -12.85 -1.63
CA GLN A 294 1.18 -12.13 -1.35
C GLN A 294 1.19 -11.48 0.04
N ILE A 295 0.04 -10.96 0.49
CA ILE A 295 -0.13 -10.48 1.86
C ILE A 295 0.05 -11.65 2.86
N LEU A 296 -0.60 -12.79 2.65
CA LEU A 296 -0.46 -13.95 3.54
C LEU A 296 0.99 -14.47 3.58
N LYS A 297 1.62 -14.63 2.42
CA LYS A 297 3.00 -15.08 2.25
C LYS A 297 3.99 -14.17 3.00
N SER A 298 3.89 -12.84 2.83
CA SER A 298 4.77 -11.91 3.55
C SER A 298 4.63 -12.02 5.07
N HIS A 299 3.41 -12.14 5.58
CA HIS A 299 3.16 -12.21 7.02
C HIS A 299 3.54 -13.56 7.61
N ARG A 300 3.34 -14.68 6.89
CA ARG A 300 3.84 -16.00 7.32
C ARG A 300 5.36 -16.00 7.45
N ILE A 301 6.07 -15.58 6.39
CA ILE A 301 7.54 -15.55 6.41
C ILE A 301 8.03 -14.68 7.56
N SER A 302 7.43 -13.50 7.76
CA SER A 302 7.85 -12.60 8.85
C SER A 302 7.56 -13.18 10.23
N ALA A 303 6.47 -13.93 10.39
CA ALA A 303 6.12 -14.58 11.66
C ALA A 303 7.00 -15.80 11.99
N GLU A 304 7.54 -16.47 10.97
CA GLU A 304 8.50 -17.59 11.11
C GLU A 304 9.95 -17.11 11.25
N ASN A 305 10.20 -15.83 10.95
CA ASN A 305 11.54 -15.27 10.96
C ASN A 305 11.93 -14.81 12.37
N GLU A 306 12.88 -15.54 12.98
CA GLU A 306 13.48 -15.19 14.27
C GLU A 306 14.58 -14.11 14.16
N ASN A 307 14.94 -13.74 12.92
CA ASN A 307 16.02 -12.85 12.57
C ASN A 307 15.53 -11.81 11.54
N PHE A 308 16.42 -11.01 10.96
CA PHE A 308 16.04 -10.07 9.90
C PHE A 308 16.67 -10.40 8.55
N SER A 309 17.50 -11.45 8.49
CA SER A 309 18.28 -11.84 7.30
C SER A 309 17.97 -13.24 6.74
N GLN A 310 16.76 -13.77 6.95
CA GLN A 310 16.32 -15.07 6.39
C GLN A 310 15.95 -14.97 4.89
N PHE A 311 16.96 -14.69 4.06
CA PHE A 311 16.82 -14.65 2.61
C PHE A 311 16.53 -16.05 2.07
N THR A 312 15.50 -16.17 1.23
CA THR A 312 15.09 -17.44 0.61
C THR A 312 15.56 -17.55 -0.84
N GLU A 313 16.11 -16.47 -1.39
CA GLU A 313 16.64 -16.40 -2.75
C GLU A 313 18.16 -16.20 -2.75
N GLU A 314 18.78 -16.43 -3.91
CA GLU A 314 20.23 -16.26 -4.08
C GLU A 314 20.63 -14.78 -3.96
N ILE A 315 21.48 -14.49 -2.98
CA ILE A 315 22.05 -13.15 -2.80
C ILE A 315 23.13 -12.93 -3.87
N LYS A 316 22.82 -12.05 -4.82
CA LYS A 316 23.78 -11.62 -5.84
C LYS A 316 24.76 -10.62 -5.23
N LYS A 317 26.06 -10.89 -5.37
CA LYS A 317 27.10 -9.89 -5.09
C LYS A 317 27.10 -8.85 -6.19
N PHE A 318 27.28 -7.59 -5.80
CA PHE A 318 27.44 -6.49 -6.71
C PHE A 318 28.94 -6.18 -6.87
N ASP A 319 29.42 -6.14 -8.11
CA ASP A 319 30.74 -5.65 -8.46
C ASP A 319 30.54 -4.55 -9.51
N PRO A 320 30.94 -3.30 -9.23
CA PRO A 320 30.77 -2.22 -10.19
C PRO A 320 31.51 -2.53 -11.49
N SER A 321 30.91 -2.19 -12.63
CA SER A 321 31.53 -2.45 -13.92
C SER A 321 32.83 -1.65 -14.09
N GLU A 322 33.73 -2.08 -14.99
CA GLU A 322 34.94 -1.30 -15.31
C GLU A 322 34.60 0.10 -15.84
N LEU A 323 33.46 0.25 -16.52
CA LEU A 323 32.95 1.55 -16.95
C LEU A 323 32.59 2.43 -15.75
N ASP A 324 31.97 1.88 -14.71
CA ASP A 324 31.57 2.64 -13.52
C ASP A 324 32.78 3.00 -12.66
N LYS A 325 33.75 2.10 -12.55
CA LYS A 325 35.05 2.40 -11.94
C LYS A 325 35.75 3.54 -12.69
N GLU A 326 35.74 3.52 -14.02
CA GLU A 326 36.31 4.58 -14.85
C GLU A 326 35.54 5.91 -14.71
N ARG A 327 34.20 5.88 -14.71
CA ARG A 327 33.35 7.06 -14.49
C ARG A 327 33.62 7.67 -13.12
N GLN A 328 33.63 6.85 -12.07
CA GLN A 328 33.94 7.30 -10.72
C GLN A 328 35.32 7.94 -10.65
N ALA A 329 36.34 7.28 -11.23
CA ALA A 329 37.71 7.78 -11.22
C ALA A 329 37.90 9.09 -12.01
N LYS A 330 37.13 9.29 -13.09
CA LYS A 330 37.19 10.50 -13.94
C LYS A 330 36.32 11.65 -13.43
N THR A 331 35.38 11.39 -12.53
CA THR A 331 34.48 12.41 -12.03
C THR A 331 35.25 13.37 -11.14
N ALA A 332 35.23 14.65 -11.50
CA ALA A 332 35.85 15.70 -10.70
C ALA A 332 35.11 15.86 -9.37
N LEU A 333 35.85 16.21 -8.31
CA LEU A 333 35.25 16.57 -7.04
C LEU A 333 34.32 17.77 -7.22
N LYS A 334 33.05 17.60 -6.82
CA LYS A 334 32.02 18.62 -6.91
C LYS A 334 31.99 19.48 -5.65
N SER A 335 31.75 20.77 -5.81
CA SER A 335 31.51 21.68 -4.70
C SER A 335 30.18 21.36 -4.00
N ALA A 336 29.98 21.82 -2.76
CA ALA A 336 28.72 21.61 -2.05
C ALA A 336 27.52 22.16 -2.85
N TRP A 337 27.69 23.33 -3.48
CA TRP A 337 26.66 23.92 -4.34
C TRP A 337 26.36 23.11 -5.61
N GLU A 338 27.38 22.48 -6.20
CA GLU A 338 27.17 21.59 -7.35
C GLU A 338 26.35 20.37 -6.95
N LYS A 339 26.64 19.76 -5.80
CA LYS A 339 25.85 18.67 -5.22
C LYS A 339 24.41 19.10 -4.92
N VAL A 340 24.19 20.31 -4.38
CA VAL A 340 22.83 20.86 -4.18
C VAL A 340 22.05 20.91 -5.51
N LYS A 341 22.67 21.38 -6.59
CA LYS A 341 22.02 21.42 -7.91
C LYS A 341 21.70 20.02 -8.43
N GLU A 342 22.58 19.06 -8.23
CA GLU A 342 22.34 17.67 -8.66
C GLU A 342 21.27 16.96 -7.83
N ALA A 343 21.27 17.13 -6.51
CA ALA A 343 20.23 16.62 -5.62
C ALA A 343 18.82 17.13 -6.02
N ARG A 344 18.75 18.33 -6.61
CA ARG A 344 17.53 18.97 -7.11
C ARG A 344 17.19 18.64 -8.57
N SER A 345 18.04 17.90 -9.27
CA SER A 345 17.83 17.57 -10.68
C SER A 345 16.57 16.73 -10.86
N ILE A 346 15.76 17.06 -11.86
CA ILE A 346 14.56 16.29 -12.21
C ILE A 346 14.90 14.92 -12.80
N ASN A 347 16.11 14.77 -13.36
CA ASN A 347 16.60 13.51 -13.92
C ASN A 347 17.10 12.55 -12.82
N ARG A 348 17.17 13.01 -11.58
CA ARG A 348 17.64 12.20 -10.46
C ARG A 348 16.58 11.17 -10.08
N PRO A 349 16.91 9.87 -10.04
CA PRO A 349 15.94 8.84 -9.70
C PRO A 349 15.27 9.09 -8.34
N SER A 350 13.95 8.98 -8.31
CA SER A 350 13.12 9.11 -7.10
C SER A 350 12.90 7.76 -6.40
N ALA A 351 12.20 7.78 -5.26
CA ALA A 351 12.02 6.62 -4.39
C ALA A 351 11.42 5.41 -5.13
N LEU A 352 10.35 5.61 -5.92
CA LEU A 352 9.74 4.51 -6.68
C LEU A 352 10.70 3.85 -7.67
N THR A 353 11.60 4.62 -8.27
CA THR A 353 12.62 4.07 -9.18
C THR A 353 13.53 3.11 -8.42
N TYR A 354 14.07 3.50 -7.27
CA TYR A 354 14.89 2.58 -6.46
C TYR A 354 14.10 1.40 -5.93
N ILE A 355 12.82 1.59 -5.60
CA ILE A 355 11.95 0.49 -5.18
C ILE A 355 11.86 -0.58 -6.28
N ASP A 356 11.62 -0.16 -7.52
CA ASP A 356 11.49 -1.05 -8.68
C ASP A 356 12.81 -1.79 -9.03
N PHE A 357 13.96 -1.17 -8.82
CA PHE A 357 15.27 -1.81 -9.08
C PHE A 357 15.73 -2.73 -7.94
N ILE A 358 15.36 -2.43 -6.69
CA ILE A 358 15.88 -3.13 -5.51
C ILE A 358 14.96 -4.27 -5.07
N PHE A 359 13.65 -4.06 -5.07
CA PHE A 359 12.71 -4.99 -4.45
C PHE A 359 11.80 -5.67 -5.46
N ASP A 360 11.41 -6.89 -5.11
CA ASP A 360 10.46 -7.69 -5.85
C ASP A 360 9.06 -7.54 -5.24
N GLU A 361 8.02 -7.75 -6.06
CA GLU A 361 6.62 -7.87 -5.64
C GLU A 361 6.07 -6.70 -4.78
N PHE A 362 6.50 -5.44 -5.01
CA PHE A 362 6.03 -4.29 -4.22
C PHE A 362 4.50 -4.11 -4.23
N ILE A 363 3.90 -4.03 -3.05
CA ILE A 363 2.47 -3.76 -2.83
C ILE A 363 2.32 -2.44 -2.08
N GLU A 364 1.95 -1.38 -2.80
CA GLU A 364 1.68 -0.07 -2.19
C GLU A 364 0.39 -0.08 -1.34
N PHE A 365 0.45 0.60 -0.20
CA PHE A 365 -0.64 0.81 0.75
C PHE A 365 -0.90 2.30 1.00
N HIS A 366 -2.13 2.73 0.77
CA HIS A 366 -2.56 4.13 0.82
C HIS A 366 -3.16 4.54 2.17
N GLY A 367 -3.01 5.83 2.47
CA GLY A 367 -3.76 6.50 3.53
C GLY A 367 -3.15 6.48 4.92
N ASP A 368 -3.51 7.47 5.71
CA ASP A 368 -3.11 7.60 7.11
C ASP A 368 -4.15 7.08 8.11
N ARG A 369 -5.35 6.70 7.65
CA ARG A 369 -6.53 6.31 8.44
C ARG A 369 -7.14 7.44 9.28
N GLY A 370 -6.72 8.68 9.05
CA GLY A 370 -7.23 9.87 9.72
C GLY A 370 -7.98 10.80 8.76
N SER A 371 -7.28 11.29 7.73
CA SER A 371 -7.80 12.37 6.88
C SER A 371 -7.36 12.34 5.42
N GLY A 372 -6.38 11.52 5.02
CA GLY A 372 -5.94 11.55 3.61
C GLY A 372 -4.86 10.53 3.23
N ASP A 373 -4.66 10.40 1.92
CA ASP A 373 -3.49 9.73 1.33
C ASP A 373 -2.58 10.77 0.67
N ASP A 374 -1.58 11.25 1.43
CA ASP A 374 -0.56 12.16 0.89
C ASP A 374 0.28 11.46 -0.18
N LYS A 375 0.21 11.99 -1.39
CA LYS A 375 0.92 11.44 -2.54
C LYS A 375 2.43 11.62 -2.40
N ALA A 376 2.94 12.59 -1.66
CA ALA A 376 4.38 12.75 -1.47
C ALA A 376 5.01 11.52 -0.78
N VAL A 377 4.24 10.73 -0.02
CA VAL A 377 4.74 9.54 0.68
C VAL A 377 4.14 8.28 0.06
N VAL A 378 5.01 7.43 -0.49
CA VAL A 378 4.68 6.09 -0.98
C VAL A 378 5.19 5.04 -0.01
N GLY A 379 4.54 3.89 0.08
CA GLY A 379 5.05 2.81 0.92
C GLY A 379 4.15 1.60 0.99
N GLY A 380 4.71 0.50 1.48
CA GLY A 380 4.04 -0.80 1.47
C GLY A 380 4.98 -1.96 1.80
N ILE A 381 4.61 -3.16 1.37
CA ILE A 381 5.41 -4.37 1.57
C ILE A 381 6.13 -4.72 0.27
N ALA A 382 7.40 -5.08 0.36
CA ALA A 382 8.22 -5.54 -0.76
C ALA A 382 9.11 -6.71 -0.32
N TRP A 383 9.83 -7.33 -1.26
CA TRP A 383 10.72 -8.46 -1.01
C TRP A 383 12.16 -8.11 -1.37
N LEU A 384 13.09 -8.41 -0.46
CA LEU A 384 14.53 -8.31 -0.67
C LEU A 384 15.12 -9.72 -0.61
N TYR A 385 15.45 -10.33 -1.76
CA TYR A 385 15.93 -11.73 -1.84
C TYR A 385 15.01 -12.71 -1.09
N GLY A 386 13.70 -12.55 -1.29
CA GLY A 386 12.67 -13.34 -0.62
C GLY A 386 12.40 -13.00 0.85
N GLN A 387 13.15 -12.07 1.47
CA GLN A 387 12.85 -11.52 2.80
C GLN A 387 11.81 -10.38 2.69
N PRO A 388 10.64 -10.49 3.34
CA PRO A 388 9.68 -9.39 3.38
C PRO A 388 10.24 -8.19 4.16
N VAL A 389 10.06 -7.00 3.59
CA VAL A 389 10.44 -5.72 4.18
C VAL A 389 9.31 -4.72 4.00
N THR A 390 9.21 -3.74 4.89
CA THR A 390 8.35 -2.57 4.69
C THR A 390 9.21 -1.45 4.10
N VAL A 391 8.79 -0.94 2.94
CA VAL A 391 9.52 0.12 2.24
C VAL A 391 8.68 1.38 2.21
N ILE A 392 9.29 2.51 2.54
CA ILE A 392 8.63 3.81 2.60
C ILE A 392 9.52 4.82 1.85
N GLY A 393 8.93 5.66 1.02
CA GLY A 393 9.67 6.61 0.20
C GLY A 393 8.99 7.97 0.18
N ILE A 394 9.79 9.03 0.26
CA ILE A 394 9.33 10.35 -0.15
C ILE A 394 9.56 10.48 -1.65
N GLN A 395 8.47 10.45 -2.41
CA GLN A 395 8.45 10.53 -3.86
C GLN A 395 8.36 12.00 -4.27
N LYS A 396 9.45 12.55 -4.83
CA LYS A 396 9.48 13.92 -5.34
C LYS A 396 8.85 14.04 -6.72
N GLY A 397 9.03 13.03 -7.56
CA GLY A 397 8.57 12.96 -8.95
C GLY A 397 9.70 13.16 -9.95
N ASN A 398 9.54 12.60 -11.15
CA ASN A 398 10.57 12.63 -12.22
C ASN A 398 10.15 13.48 -13.44
N ASP A 399 8.96 14.09 -13.40
CA ASP A 399 8.48 15.08 -14.37
C ASP A 399 7.66 16.18 -13.67
N ALA A 400 7.30 17.24 -14.41
CA ALA A 400 6.65 18.41 -13.83
C ALA A 400 5.24 18.10 -13.27
N ASP A 401 4.48 17.23 -13.92
CA ASP A 401 3.12 16.88 -13.52
C ASP A 401 3.14 15.98 -12.29
N GLU A 402 4.04 14.99 -12.27
CA GLU A 402 4.26 14.14 -11.10
C GLU A 402 4.78 14.97 -9.92
N CYS A 403 5.73 15.87 -10.15
CA CYS A 403 6.24 16.75 -9.10
C CYS A 403 5.12 17.60 -8.47
N ALA A 404 4.24 18.19 -9.29
CA ALA A 404 3.12 18.96 -8.77
C ALA A 404 2.15 18.08 -7.97
N MET A 405 1.80 16.89 -8.47
CA MET A 405 0.92 15.94 -7.79
C MET A 405 1.51 15.46 -6.46
N ARG A 406 2.83 15.24 -6.40
CA ARG A 406 3.56 14.76 -5.22
C ARG A 406 4.06 15.90 -4.32
N ASN A 407 3.59 17.13 -4.57
CA ASN A 407 3.99 18.32 -3.83
C ASN A 407 5.51 18.51 -3.74
N TYR A 408 6.24 18.15 -4.80
CA TYR A 408 7.70 18.17 -4.89
C TYR A 408 8.41 17.44 -3.74
N GLY A 409 7.79 16.35 -3.24
CA GLY A 409 8.30 15.57 -2.12
C GLY A 409 8.13 16.26 -0.76
N MET A 410 7.38 17.36 -0.68
CA MET A 410 7.07 18.01 0.59
C MET A 410 5.84 17.35 1.20
N ALA A 411 6.06 16.45 2.15
CA ALA A 411 4.98 15.76 2.82
C ALA A 411 4.17 16.70 3.73
N SER A 412 2.85 16.52 3.67
CA SER A 412 1.83 17.08 4.59
C SER A 412 1.68 16.16 5.83
N PRO A 413 0.91 16.54 6.87
CA PRO A 413 0.82 15.75 8.10
C PRO A 413 0.36 14.30 7.86
N GLU A 414 -0.55 14.10 6.91
CA GLU A 414 -1.03 12.78 6.51
C GLU A 414 0.08 11.87 5.98
N GLY A 415 1.09 12.41 5.28
CA GLY A 415 2.23 11.63 4.80
C GLY A 415 3.05 11.04 5.93
N TYR A 416 3.31 11.83 6.97
CA TYR A 416 4.01 11.36 8.18
C TYR A 416 3.16 10.36 8.96
N ARG A 417 1.85 10.56 9.07
CA ARG A 417 0.95 9.59 9.73
C ARG A 417 0.86 8.28 8.96
N LYS A 418 0.80 8.34 7.63
CA LYS A 418 0.88 7.17 6.74
C LYS A 418 2.18 6.40 6.95
N ALA A 419 3.33 7.10 6.93
CA ALA A 419 4.63 6.48 7.18
C ALA A 419 4.67 5.77 8.54
N LEU A 420 4.26 6.46 9.61
CA LEU A 420 4.21 5.89 10.95
C LEU A 420 3.30 4.66 11.05
N ARG A 421 2.11 4.72 10.44
CA ARG A 421 1.17 3.59 10.38
C ARG A 421 1.82 2.36 9.76
N LEU A 422 2.52 2.53 8.64
CA LEU A 422 3.24 1.45 7.96
C LEU A 422 4.40 0.92 8.82
N MET A 423 5.14 1.79 9.51
CA MET A 423 6.20 1.37 10.43
C MET A 423 5.66 0.57 11.63
N LYS A 424 4.52 0.99 12.20
CA LYS A 424 3.86 0.26 13.30
C LYS A 424 3.30 -1.08 12.84
N GLN A 425 2.81 -1.15 11.60
CA GLN A 425 2.45 -2.43 10.98
C GLN A 425 3.69 -3.32 10.82
N ALA A 426 4.81 -2.78 10.35
CA ALA A 426 6.07 -3.52 10.22
C ALA A 426 6.55 -4.06 11.58
N GLU A 427 6.51 -3.24 12.62
CA GLU A 427 6.82 -3.64 14.01
C GLU A 427 5.92 -4.77 14.51
N LYS A 428 4.59 -4.65 14.35
CA LYS A 428 3.63 -5.69 14.75
C LYS A 428 3.96 -7.05 14.15
N PHE A 429 4.45 -7.07 12.91
CA PHE A 429 4.73 -8.29 12.16
C PHE A 429 6.22 -8.60 12.00
N HIS A 430 7.08 -7.98 12.80
CA HIS A 430 8.52 -8.25 12.82
C HIS A 430 9.22 -8.09 11.46
N ARG A 431 8.85 -7.04 10.71
CA ARG A 431 9.46 -6.71 9.41
C ARG A 431 10.45 -5.55 9.52
N PRO A 432 11.64 -5.63 8.90
CA PRO A 432 12.53 -4.49 8.75
C PRO A 432 11.87 -3.35 7.97
N VAL A 433 12.30 -2.11 8.24
CA VAL A 433 11.86 -0.92 7.49
C VAL A 433 13.02 -0.31 6.72
N ILE A 434 12.78 0.01 5.45
CA ILE A 434 13.74 0.71 4.58
C ILE A 434 13.08 1.99 4.07
N CYS A 435 13.71 3.14 4.33
CA CYS A 435 13.20 4.45 3.96
C CYS A 435 14.05 5.09 2.86
N PHE A 436 13.42 5.69 1.86
CA PHE A 436 14.06 6.54 0.86
C PHE A 436 13.61 7.99 1.02
N ILE A 437 14.56 8.91 1.12
CA ILE A 437 14.31 10.32 1.43
C ILE A 437 14.73 11.19 0.25
N ASN A 438 13.76 11.87 -0.35
CA ASN A 438 13.98 12.92 -1.35
C ASN A 438 13.01 14.08 -1.13
N THR A 439 13.37 15.00 -0.25
CA THR A 439 12.53 16.12 0.15
C THR A 439 13.36 17.38 0.44
N SER A 440 12.87 18.52 -0.03
CA SER A 440 13.40 19.84 0.38
C SER A 440 12.94 20.24 1.78
N GLY A 441 11.97 19.52 2.36
CA GLY A 441 11.42 19.76 3.68
C GLY A 441 9.95 19.37 3.80
N ALA A 442 9.41 19.56 5.00
CA ALA A 442 7.98 19.47 5.23
C ALA A 442 7.21 20.53 4.44
N TYR A 443 5.97 20.24 4.04
CA TYR A 443 5.13 21.23 3.35
C TYR A 443 4.82 22.44 4.26
N PRO A 444 5.23 23.66 3.90
CA PRO A 444 5.05 24.85 4.74
C PRO A 444 3.72 25.57 4.42
N GLY A 445 2.63 24.81 4.26
CA GLY A 445 1.31 25.33 3.92
C GLY A 445 0.42 25.64 5.13
N MET A 446 -0.57 26.52 4.97
CA MET A 446 -1.52 26.85 6.04
C MET A 446 -2.31 25.62 6.48
N GLU A 447 -2.77 24.80 5.53
CA GLU A 447 -3.52 23.58 5.80
C GLU A 447 -2.68 22.55 6.57
N ALA A 448 -1.36 22.53 6.36
CA ALA A 448 -0.45 21.64 7.08
C ALA A 448 -0.37 22.02 8.56
N GLU A 449 -0.31 23.31 8.87
CA GLU A 449 -0.35 23.80 10.25
C GLU A 449 -1.70 23.52 10.92
N GLU A 450 -2.82 23.78 10.24
CA GLU A 450 -4.17 23.49 10.76
C GLU A 450 -4.36 22.01 11.08
N LYS A 451 -3.70 21.13 10.32
CA LYS A 451 -3.75 19.68 10.49
C LYS A 451 -2.62 19.12 11.37
N GLY A 452 -1.75 19.97 11.93
CA GLY A 452 -0.74 19.59 12.91
C GLY A 452 0.57 19.04 12.31
N GLN A 453 1.20 19.77 11.39
CA GLN A 453 2.51 19.40 10.81
C GLN A 453 3.59 19.09 11.84
N GLY A 454 3.77 20.01 12.80
CA GLY A 454 4.76 19.83 13.87
C GLY A 454 4.48 18.61 14.74
N GLU A 455 3.20 18.34 15.05
CA GLU A 455 2.79 17.16 15.82
C GLU A 455 3.08 15.87 15.07
N ALA A 456 2.72 15.81 13.78
CA ALA A 456 2.90 14.60 12.98
C ALA A 456 4.40 14.23 12.84
N ILE A 457 5.27 15.22 12.64
CA ILE A 457 6.73 15.01 12.63
C ILE A 457 7.20 14.58 14.02
N ALA A 458 6.86 15.32 15.08
CA ALA A 458 7.29 15.01 16.44
C ALA A 458 6.88 13.60 16.87
N ARG A 459 5.66 13.18 16.51
CA ARG A 459 5.15 11.83 16.75
C ARG A 459 5.97 10.78 15.99
N ASN A 460 6.34 11.02 14.74
CA ASN A 460 7.23 10.10 14.01
C ASN A 460 8.58 9.96 14.71
N LEU A 461 9.23 11.07 15.07
CA LEU A 461 10.52 11.03 15.77
C LEU A 461 10.41 10.23 17.08
N PHE A 462 9.35 10.47 17.84
CA PHE A 462 9.08 9.80 19.10
C PHE A 462 8.89 8.28 18.90
N GLU A 463 7.99 7.87 18.02
CA GLU A 463 7.66 6.45 17.84
C GLU A 463 8.78 5.69 17.14
N MET A 464 9.45 6.29 16.14
CA MET A 464 10.57 5.68 15.43
C MET A 464 11.75 5.39 16.36
N SER A 465 11.97 6.23 17.38
CA SER A 465 13.05 6.04 18.35
C SER A 465 12.94 4.74 19.14
N ALA A 466 11.72 4.22 19.29
CA ALA A 466 11.40 3.04 20.09
C ALA A 466 10.99 1.82 19.25
N LEU A 467 11.06 1.91 17.92
CA LEU A 467 10.74 0.76 17.05
C LEU A 467 11.68 -0.41 17.34
N THR A 468 11.06 -1.57 17.51
CA THR A 468 11.72 -2.84 17.86
C THR A 468 12.21 -3.64 16.66
N VAL A 469 12.15 -3.05 15.46
CA VAL A 469 12.64 -3.63 14.20
C VAL A 469 13.72 -2.75 13.58
N PRO A 470 14.68 -3.31 12.83
CA PRO A 470 15.73 -2.53 12.19
C PRO A 470 15.14 -1.54 11.20
N VAL A 471 15.63 -0.30 11.24
CA VAL A 471 15.27 0.73 10.27
C VAL A 471 16.52 1.28 9.61
N LEU A 472 16.50 1.31 8.28
CA LEU A 472 17.50 1.93 7.43
C LEU A 472 16.87 3.11 6.70
N SER A 473 17.54 4.26 6.68
CA SER A 473 17.08 5.43 5.90
C SER A 473 18.16 5.86 4.91
N ILE A 474 17.78 6.13 3.67
CA ILE A 474 18.71 6.47 2.59
C ILE A 474 18.28 7.81 1.98
N VAL A 475 19.12 8.83 2.10
CA VAL A 475 18.91 10.11 1.43
C VAL A 475 19.36 9.97 -0.02
N ILE A 476 18.38 9.90 -0.91
CA ILE A 476 18.59 9.66 -2.33
C ILE A 476 18.63 10.94 -3.16
N GLY A 477 18.29 12.09 -2.58
CA GLY A 477 18.33 13.40 -3.25
C GLY A 477 18.50 14.52 -2.23
N GLU A 478 17.44 15.27 -1.95
CA GLU A 478 17.44 16.22 -0.84
C GLU A 478 16.97 15.57 0.46
N GLY A 479 17.61 15.94 1.56
CA GLY A 479 17.15 15.73 2.93
C GLY A 479 16.95 17.09 3.58
N GLY A 480 15.72 17.58 3.60
CA GLY A 480 15.39 18.89 4.17
C GLY A 480 14.86 18.81 5.60
N SER A 481 15.64 19.32 6.55
CA SER A 481 15.20 19.68 7.91
C SER A 481 14.40 18.59 8.63
N GLY A 482 13.41 18.99 9.44
CA GLY A 482 12.47 18.10 10.13
C GLY A 482 11.66 17.21 9.18
N GLY A 483 11.48 17.61 7.92
CA GLY A 483 10.73 16.81 6.95
C GLY A 483 11.45 15.53 6.55
N ALA A 484 12.76 15.62 6.31
CA ALA A 484 13.60 14.44 6.14
C ALA A 484 13.78 13.67 7.45
N LEU A 485 13.99 14.39 8.57
CA LEU A 485 14.21 13.77 9.88
C LEU A 485 13.02 12.89 10.31
N GLY A 486 11.79 13.27 9.93
CA GLY A 486 10.58 12.49 10.18
C GLY A 486 10.63 11.06 9.63
N LEU A 487 11.53 10.74 8.69
CA LEU A 487 11.79 9.38 8.20
C LEU A 487 13.25 8.93 8.40
N ALA A 488 14.10 9.74 9.06
CA ALA A 488 15.53 9.45 9.24
C ALA A 488 15.92 9.04 10.67
N VAL A 489 14.95 8.84 11.57
CA VAL A 489 15.20 8.27 12.91
C VAL A 489 15.41 6.76 12.82
N SER A 490 16.59 6.36 12.36
CA SER A 490 16.92 5.00 11.96
C SER A 490 18.18 4.47 12.66
N ASN A 491 18.38 3.16 12.61
CA ASN A 491 19.60 2.51 13.10
C ASN A 491 20.81 2.90 12.24
N GLU A 492 20.60 3.07 10.93
CA GLU A 492 21.59 3.63 10.02
C GLU A 492 20.95 4.63 9.05
N VAL A 493 21.70 5.69 8.74
CA VAL A 493 21.39 6.65 7.67
C VAL A 493 22.49 6.56 6.64
N TRP A 494 22.11 6.34 5.38
CA TRP A 494 23.02 6.38 4.24
C TRP A 494 22.70 7.57 3.35
N MET A 495 23.68 8.01 2.58
CA MET A 495 23.51 9.10 1.61
C MET A 495 24.13 8.71 0.29
N LEU A 496 23.45 9.06 -0.81
CA LEU A 496 24.12 9.04 -2.11
C LEU A 496 25.19 10.13 -2.15
N GLU A 497 26.27 9.87 -2.87
CA GLU A 497 27.47 10.70 -2.96
C GLU A 497 27.18 12.18 -3.24
N ASN A 498 26.24 12.48 -4.13
CA ASN A 498 25.87 13.86 -4.52
C ASN A 498 24.49 14.28 -3.98
N SER A 499 23.96 13.54 -3.00
CA SER A 499 22.80 13.97 -2.21
C SER A 499 23.19 15.04 -1.17
N THR A 500 22.20 15.72 -0.61
CA THR A 500 22.42 16.72 0.46
C THR A 500 21.46 16.48 1.61
N TYR A 501 21.93 16.64 2.84
CA TYR A 501 21.08 16.56 4.03
C TYR A 501 21.40 17.74 4.95
N SER A 502 20.38 18.53 5.29
CA SER A 502 20.57 19.87 5.84
C SER A 502 19.51 20.24 6.88
N ILE A 503 19.87 21.10 7.84
CA ILE A 503 18.92 21.66 8.81
C ILE A 503 17.91 22.63 8.16
N LEU A 504 18.32 23.26 7.06
CA LEU A 504 17.56 24.23 6.25
C LEU A 504 18.20 24.31 4.87
N SER A 505 17.48 24.80 3.86
CA SER A 505 18.07 25.10 2.55
C SER A 505 19.20 26.14 2.63
N PRO A 506 20.20 26.09 1.73
CA PRO A 506 21.25 27.11 1.67
C PRO A 506 20.71 28.53 1.46
N GLU A 507 19.65 28.67 0.68
CA GLU A 507 18.93 29.93 0.48
C GLU A 507 18.33 30.44 1.80
N GLY A 508 17.69 29.56 2.57
CA GLY A 508 17.12 29.89 3.86
C GLY A 508 18.19 30.28 4.88
N PHE A 509 19.29 29.52 4.93
CA PHE A 509 20.43 29.83 5.79
C PHE A 509 21.01 31.22 5.51
N ALA A 510 21.32 31.50 4.23
CA ALA A 510 21.89 32.77 3.81
C ALA A 510 20.93 33.94 4.09
N SER A 511 19.62 33.75 3.87
CA SER A 511 18.62 34.77 4.17
C SER A 511 18.48 35.04 5.66
N ILE A 512 18.57 34.04 6.53
CA ILE A 512 18.34 34.20 7.97
C ILE A 512 19.60 34.74 8.67
N LEU A 513 20.74 34.08 8.46
CA LEU A 513 21.97 34.40 9.20
C LEU A 513 22.76 35.54 8.58
N TRP A 514 22.78 35.62 7.25
CA TRP A 514 23.55 36.65 6.53
C TRP A 514 22.68 37.77 5.98
N LYS A 515 21.35 37.66 6.13
CA LYS A 515 20.37 38.63 5.62
C LYS A 515 20.47 38.84 4.10
N ASP A 516 20.97 37.84 3.38
CA ASP A 516 21.13 37.87 1.92
C ASP A 516 21.03 36.46 1.32
N GLY A 517 19.83 36.13 0.81
CA GLY A 517 19.56 34.83 0.16
C GLY A 517 20.37 34.59 -1.12
N LYS A 518 20.97 35.62 -1.74
CA LYS A 518 21.79 35.45 -2.95
C LYS A 518 23.13 34.77 -2.67
N ARG A 519 23.53 34.70 -1.40
CA ARG A 519 24.76 34.03 -0.95
C ARG A 519 24.56 32.53 -0.69
N ALA A 520 23.54 31.91 -1.27
CA ALA A 520 23.23 30.48 -1.10
C ALA A 520 24.41 29.56 -1.49
N GLN A 521 25.14 29.89 -2.56
CA GLN A 521 26.33 29.12 -2.96
C GLN A 521 27.41 29.14 -1.88
N GLU A 522 27.71 30.32 -1.31
CA GLU A 522 28.67 30.45 -0.21
C GLU A 522 28.16 29.76 1.07
N ALA A 523 26.84 29.82 1.32
CA ALA A 523 26.21 29.14 2.46
C ALA A 523 26.37 27.62 2.36
N ALA A 524 26.11 27.04 1.18
CA ALA A 524 26.23 25.60 0.97
C ALA A 524 27.62 25.06 1.36
N GLU A 525 28.69 25.82 1.09
CA GLU A 525 30.07 25.40 1.39
C GLU A 525 30.41 25.41 2.90
N VAL A 526 29.68 26.17 3.73
CA VAL A 526 29.96 26.26 5.18
C VAL A 526 29.00 25.45 6.04
N MET A 527 27.89 24.98 5.48
CA MET A 527 26.83 24.32 6.24
C MET A 527 27.12 22.84 6.55
N GLY A 528 28.08 22.21 5.87
CA GLY A 528 28.45 20.80 6.11
C GLY A 528 27.35 19.81 5.71
N ILE A 529 26.72 20.02 4.55
CA ILE A 529 25.50 19.31 4.11
C ILE A 529 25.76 18.14 3.14
N THR A 530 27.02 17.92 2.76
CA THR A 530 27.41 16.89 1.79
C THR A 530 27.54 15.52 2.46
N ALA A 531 27.49 14.44 1.67
CA ALA A 531 27.66 13.08 2.18
C ALA A 531 29.02 12.92 2.92
N GLU A 532 30.09 13.52 2.41
CA GLU A 532 31.43 13.49 3.02
C GLU A 532 31.48 14.26 4.33
N ASP A 533 30.87 15.44 4.38
CA ASP A 533 30.77 16.22 5.62
C ASP A 533 30.02 15.45 6.70
N LEU A 534 28.87 14.90 6.34
CA LEU A 534 28.02 14.18 7.28
C LEU A 534 28.62 12.84 7.69
N LYS A 535 29.39 12.19 6.81
CA LYS A 535 30.18 11.00 7.18
C LYS A 535 31.31 11.37 8.15
N ARG A 536 32.02 12.47 7.90
CA ARG A 536 33.06 13.00 8.80
C ARG A 536 32.50 13.40 10.17
N LEU A 537 31.30 13.98 10.21
CA LEU A 537 30.57 14.31 11.44
C LEU A 537 29.89 13.09 12.08
N SER A 538 30.04 11.89 11.49
CA SER A 538 29.41 10.64 11.93
C SER A 538 27.88 10.65 11.93
N VAL A 539 27.27 11.61 11.22
CA VAL A 539 25.82 11.77 10.99
C VAL A 539 25.24 10.65 10.14
N ILE A 540 26.07 10.05 9.28
CA ILE A 540 25.68 8.94 8.40
C ILE A 540 26.69 7.80 8.47
N GLU A 541 26.23 6.60 8.17
CA GLU A 541 26.99 5.36 8.24
C GLU A 541 27.58 4.94 6.89
N THR A 542 26.98 5.30 5.76
CA THR A 542 27.46 4.87 4.43
C THR A 542 27.25 5.96 3.39
N ILE A 543 28.25 6.14 2.52
CA ILE A 543 28.13 6.90 1.27
C ILE A 543 27.91 5.89 0.15
N VAL A 544 26.80 6.01 -0.56
CA VAL A 544 26.47 5.20 -1.73
C VAL A 544 27.09 5.89 -2.96
N PRO A 545 28.03 5.22 -3.67
CA PRO A 545 28.67 5.80 -4.85
C PRO A 545 27.63 6.04 -5.96
N GLU A 546 27.76 7.14 -6.70
CA GLU A 546 26.88 7.45 -7.83
C GLU A 546 27.50 7.12 -9.19
N TYR A 547 28.77 6.69 -9.24
CA TYR A 547 29.48 6.38 -10.48
C TYR A 547 29.47 7.56 -11.47
N GLY A 548 29.61 8.77 -10.91
CA GLY A 548 29.62 10.03 -11.63
C GLY A 548 28.38 10.89 -11.43
N SER A 549 27.18 10.34 -11.63
CA SER A 549 25.90 11.01 -11.43
C SER A 549 24.79 10.00 -11.18
N ALA A 550 23.82 10.30 -10.31
CA ALA A 550 22.61 9.49 -10.18
C ALA A 550 21.59 9.84 -11.29
N ASP A 551 21.54 9.00 -12.33
CA ASP A 551 20.61 9.10 -13.45
C ASP A 551 20.27 7.71 -14.02
N ALA A 552 19.52 7.67 -15.13
CA ALA A 552 19.10 6.42 -15.76
C ALA A 552 20.26 5.50 -16.19
N SER A 553 21.48 6.02 -16.35
CA SER A 553 22.65 5.25 -16.79
C SER A 553 23.49 4.63 -15.66
N THR A 554 23.15 4.94 -14.41
CA THR A 554 23.86 4.48 -13.20
C THR A 554 22.92 3.93 -12.13
N VAL A 555 21.60 4.17 -12.26
CA VAL A 555 20.60 3.76 -11.26
C VAL A 555 20.61 2.26 -10.94
N GLU A 556 20.89 1.41 -11.92
CA GLU A 556 20.98 -0.05 -11.73
C GLU A 556 22.17 -0.41 -10.83
N ASP A 557 23.32 0.21 -11.04
CA ASP A 557 24.53 -0.03 -10.25
C ASP A 557 24.43 0.57 -8.84
N ILE A 558 23.83 1.75 -8.72
CA ILE A 558 23.51 2.37 -7.43
C ILE A 558 22.58 1.45 -6.64
N ALA A 559 21.53 0.94 -7.27
CA ALA A 559 20.60 -0.01 -6.66
C ALA A 559 21.29 -1.33 -6.29
N GLY A 560 22.19 -1.85 -7.14
CA GLY A 560 23.00 -3.03 -6.86
C GLY A 560 23.86 -2.88 -5.62
N PHE A 561 24.56 -1.74 -5.49
CA PHE A 561 25.33 -1.42 -4.29
C PHE A 561 24.45 -1.37 -3.04
N MET A 562 23.31 -0.67 -3.11
CA MET A 562 22.35 -0.59 -2.00
C MET A 562 21.85 -1.97 -1.59
N LYS A 563 21.44 -2.79 -2.57
CA LYS A 563 20.85 -4.12 -2.35
C LYS A 563 21.82 -5.05 -1.62
N GLU A 564 23.11 -5.06 -1.99
CA GLU A 564 24.14 -5.82 -1.27
C GLU A 564 24.36 -5.28 0.16
N HIS A 565 24.44 -3.96 0.33
CA HIS A 565 24.68 -3.38 1.65
C HIS A 565 23.47 -3.55 2.58
N MET A 566 22.25 -3.57 2.04
CA MET A 566 21.03 -3.85 2.81
C MET A 566 21.07 -5.24 3.43
N VAL A 567 21.61 -6.23 2.71
CA VAL A 567 21.84 -7.57 3.25
C VAL A 567 22.80 -7.54 4.45
N ALA A 568 23.90 -6.79 4.34
CA ALA A 568 24.85 -6.63 5.45
C ALA A 568 24.23 -5.89 6.65
N PHE A 569 23.43 -4.86 6.39
CA PHE A 569 22.68 -4.13 7.41
C PHE A 569 21.74 -5.05 8.19
N LEU A 570 20.92 -5.85 7.50
CA LEU A 570 19.95 -6.74 8.18
C LEU A 570 20.66 -7.80 9.03
N ARG A 571 21.77 -8.38 8.53
CA ARG A 571 22.58 -9.35 9.28
C ARG A 571 23.15 -8.82 10.58
N LYS A 572 23.39 -7.50 10.69
CA LYS A 572 23.92 -6.87 11.92
C LYS A 572 22.96 -7.01 13.11
N PHE A 573 21.65 -7.10 12.83
CA PHE A 573 20.61 -7.16 13.85
C PHE A 573 20.08 -8.57 14.10
N ASP A 574 20.63 -9.59 13.43
CA ASP A 574 20.29 -10.97 13.72
C ASP A 574 20.67 -11.33 15.16
N GLY A 575 19.78 -12.05 15.85
CA GLY A 575 19.92 -12.43 17.25
C GLY A 575 19.78 -11.29 18.26
N MET A 576 19.56 -10.04 17.83
CA MET A 576 19.21 -8.95 18.73
C MET A 576 17.72 -9.00 19.07
N ASP A 577 17.37 -8.79 20.34
CA ASP A 577 15.98 -8.56 20.70
C ASP A 577 15.54 -7.13 20.32
N GLY A 578 14.23 -6.90 20.33
CA GLY A 578 13.66 -5.61 19.95
C GLY A 578 14.13 -4.43 20.82
N ALA A 579 14.46 -4.69 22.09
CA ALA A 579 14.94 -3.66 23.00
C ALA A 579 16.38 -3.25 22.66
N ALA A 580 17.23 -4.21 22.31
CA ALA A 580 18.59 -3.95 21.84
C ALA A 580 18.61 -3.16 20.52
N ILE A 581 17.69 -3.45 19.59
CA ILE A 581 17.56 -2.73 18.32
C ILE A 581 17.12 -1.28 18.53
N ALA A 582 16.16 -1.05 19.44
CA ALA A 582 15.75 0.30 19.83
C ALA A 582 16.89 1.04 20.55
N GLN A 583 17.63 0.34 21.40
CA GLN A 583 18.77 0.90 22.13
C GLN A 583 19.92 1.32 21.20
N ASP A 584 20.28 0.50 20.21
CA ASP A 584 21.29 0.84 19.18
C ASP A 584 20.95 2.16 18.48
N ARG A 585 19.68 2.33 18.10
CA ARG A 585 19.17 3.56 17.51
C ARG A 585 19.23 4.73 18.48
N TYR A 586 18.82 4.53 19.74
CA TYR A 586 18.87 5.57 20.76
C TYR A 586 20.31 6.07 20.97
N GLU A 587 21.27 5.16 21.11
CA GLU A 587 22.69 5.46 21.29
C GLU A 587 23.26 6.23 20.10
N ARG A 588 22.87 5.84 18.88
CA ARG A 588 23.24 6.56 17.66
C ARG A 588 22.89 8.05 17.73
N PHE A 589 21.72 8.41 18.25
CA PHE A 589 21.30 9.81 18.36
C PHE A 589 21.88 10.53 19.59
N ARG A 590 22.24 9.82 20.66
CA ARG A 590 22.82 10.40 21.89
C ARG A 590 24.26 10.91 21.75
N LYS A 591 24.95 10.56 20.66
CA LYS A 591 26.35 10.97 20.43
C LYS A 591 26.52 12.42 19.94
N TYR A 592 25.42 13.11 19.61
CA TYR A 592 25.37 14.53 19.28
C TYR A 592 24.74 15.31 20.44
#